data_AF-A0AAN9TKP6-F1
#
_entry.id   AF-A0AAN9TKP6-F1
#
_cell.length_a   1.000
_cell.length_b   1.000
_cell.length_c   1.000
_cell.angle_alpha   90.00
_cell.angle_beta   90.00
_cell.angle_gamma   90.00
#
_symmetry.space_group_name_H-M   'P 1'
#
loop_
_entity.id
_entity.type
_entity.pdbx_description
1 polymer ?
#
loop_
_entity_poly.entity_id
_entity_poly.type
_entity_poly.pdbx_seq_one_letter_code
_entity_poly.pdbx_strand_id
1 'polypeptide(L)' 'MTIGGEAVYKICSGQDALSLAVALKELLENSLDSGASVVDIRLRECGSELMEVVDNGIGIHPNNFEALALMH' A
#
# COMPACT_ATOMS: atom_id res chain seq x y z
N MET A 1 -6.46 -13.22 -7.22
CA MET A 1 -5.04 -12.99 -7.54
C MET A 1 -4.37 -12.65 -6.22
N THR A 2 -3.74 -13.63 -5.57
CA THR A 2 -3.04 -13.37 -4.30
C THR A 2 -1.74 -12.69 -4.65
N ILE A 3 -1.60 -11.40 -4.34
CA ILE A 3 -0.30 -10.72 -4.38
C ILE A 3 0.51 -11.37 -3.25
N GLY A 4 1.29 -12.40 -3.59
CA GLY A 4 2.02 -13.20 -2.61
C GLY A 4 3.01 -12.33 -1.87
N GLY A 5 3.07 -12.47 -0.54
CA GLY A 5 3.99 -11.72 0.32
C GLY A 5 5.47 -11.80 -0.11
N GLU A 6 5.84 -12.75 -0.97
CA GLU A 6 7.14 -12.81 -1.65
C GLU A 6 7.46 -11.57 -2.51
N ALA A 7 6.48 -10.97 -3.20
CA ALA A 7 6.73 -9.79 -4.02
C ALA A 7 7.15 -8.60 -3.15
N VAL A 8 6.52 -8.48 -1.97
CA VAL A 8 6.82 -7.45 -1.00
C VAL A 8 8.16 -7.72 -0.31
N TYR A 9 8.44 -8.98 0.06
CA TYR A 9 9.69 -9.37 0.70
C TYR A 9 10.91 -9.17 -0.21
N LYS A 10 10.76 -9.30 -1.54
CA LYS A 10 11.84 -9.05 -2.50
C LYS A 10 12.26 -7.58 -2.62
N ILE A 11 11.43 -6.64 -2.17
CA ILE A 11 11.68 -5.21 -2.36
C ILE A 11 12.56 -4.65 -1.23
N CYS A 12 12.60 -5.27 -0.06
CA CYS A 12 13.22 -4.66 1.13
C CYS A 12 13.97 -5.69 2.02
N SER A 13 15.21 -5.39 2.44
CA SER A 13 16.01 -6.24 3.35
C SER A 13 16.48 -5.48 4.61
N GLY A 14 15.77 -5.59 5.74
CA GLY A 14 16.09 -4.94 7.02
C GLY A 14 14.93 -4.97 8.04
N GLN A 15 15.13 -4.59 9.31
CA GLN A 15 14.01 -4.51 10.27
C GLN A 15 12.95 -3.47 9.87
N ASP A 16 13.35 -2.39 9.19
CA ASP A 16 12.45 -1.39 8.59
C ASP A 16 11.78 -1.88 7.29
N ALA A 17 12.36 -2.89 6.64
CA ALA A 17 11.78 -3.49 5.45
C ALA A 17 10.43 -4.15 5.75
N LEU A 18 10.31 -4.75 6.93
CA LEU A 18 9.11 -5.48 7.31
C LEU A 18 7.94 -4.52 7.60
N SER A 19 8.20 -3.36 8.22
CA SER A 19 7.16 -2.36 8.45
C SER A 19 6.69 -1.70 7.15
N LEU A 20 7.62 -1.39 6.24
CA LEU A 20 7.30 -0.91 4.89
C LEU A 20 6.51 -1.95 4.09
N ALA A 21 6.89 -3.22 4.22
CA ALA A 21 6.18 -4.33 3.59
C ALA A 21 4.72 -4.43 4.06
N VAL A 22 4.49 -4.31 5.36
CA VAL A 22 3.15 -4.31 5.95
C VAL A 22 2.35 -3.09 5.47
N ALA A 23 2.95 -1.89 5.49
CA ALA A 23 2.29 -0.68 5.00
C ALA A 23 1.90 -0.80 3.51
N LEU A 24 2.80 -1.32 2.66
CA LEU A 24 2.51 -1.54 1.25
C LEU A 24 1.39 -2.56 1.05
N LYS A 25 1.39 -3.64 1.84
CA LYS A 25 0.32 -4.65 1.81
C LYS A 25 -1.04 -4.02 2.12
N GLU A 26 -1.15 -3.21 3.17
CA GLU A 26 -2.40 -2.56 3.55
C GLU A 26 -2.89 -1.57 2.48
N LEU A 27 -1.98 -0.77 1.90
CA LEU A 27 -2.32 0.13 0.80
C LEU A 27 -2.84 -0.64 -0.42
N LEU A 28 -2.21 -1.77 -0.77
CA LEU A 28 -2.67 -2.62 -1.87
C LEU A 28 -4.02 -3.28 -1.58
N GLU A 29 -4.27 -3.71 -0.34
CA GLU A 29 -5.57 -4.24 0.07
C GLU A 29 -6.66 -3.17 -0.07
N ASN A 30 -6.39 -1.94 0.37
CA ASN A 30 -7.31 -0.81 0.19
C ASN A 30 -7.61 -0.53 -1.29
N SER A 31 -6.59 -0.53 -2.15
CA SER A 31 -6.79 -0.36 -3.59
C SER A 31 -7.65 -1.48 -4.18
N LEU A 32 -7.42 -2.74 -3.79
CA LEU A 32 -8.22 -3.87 -4.24
C LEU A 32 -9.68 -3.80 -3.77
N ASP A 33 -9.90 -3.44 -2.51
CA ASP A 33 -11.24 -3.29 -1.92
C ASP A 33 -12.04 -2.16 -2.58
N SER A 34 -11.34 -1.13 -3.05
CA SER A 34 -11.93 -0.04 -3.85
C SER A 34 -12.26 -0.43 -5.30
N GLY A 35 -11.97 -1.69 -5.70
CA GLY A 35 -12.23 -2.20 -7.04
C GLY A 35 -11.25 -1.71 -8.10
N ALA A 36 -10.06 -1.27 -7.71
CA ALA A 36 -9.05 -0.80 -8.65
C ALA A 36 -8.66 -1.91 -9.65
N SER A 37 -8.53 -1.52 -10.92
CA SER A 37 -8.04 -2.39 -12.01
C SER A 37 -6.58 -2.12 -12.35
N VAL A 38 -6.09 -0.94 -11.97
CA VAL A 38 -4.71 -0.49 -12.15
C VAL A 38 -4.23 0.08 -10.83
N VAL A 39 -3.05 -0.38 -10.40
CA VAL A 39 -2.35 0.13 -9.23
C VAL A 39 -0.89 0.33 -9.59
N ASP A 40 -0.43 1.58 -9.52
CA ASP A 40 0.94 2.00 -9.73
C ASP A 40 1.65 2.17 -8.39
N ILE A 41 2.81 1.55 -8.23
CA ILE A 41 3.63 1.63 -7.02
C ILE A 41 4.94 2.32 -7.37
N ARG A 42 5.28 3.38 -6.65
CA ARG A 42 6.55 4.10 -6.78
C ARG A 42 7.29 4.13 -5.46
N LEU A 43 8.54 3.68 -5.49
CA LEU A 43 9.41 3.61 -4.32
C LEU A 43 10.68 4.41 -4.58
N ARG A 44 11.15 5.13 -3.56
CA ARG A 44 12.49 5.74 -3.52
C ARG A 44 13.23 5.22 -2.29
N GLU A 45 14.51 4.87 -2.46
CA GLU A 45 15.32 4.21 -1.44
C GLU A 45 14.59 3.01 -0.79
N CYS A 46 14.04 2.13 -1.64
CA CYS A 46 13.25 0.96 -1.23
C CYS A 46 12.07 1.29 -0.29
N GLY A 47 11.46 2.48 -0.42
CA GLY A 47 10.34 2.90 0.42
C GLY A 47 10.74 3.68 1.67
N SER A 48 12.03 3.73 2.01
CA SER A 48 12.51 4.46 3.20
C SER A 48 12.47 5.99 3.03
N GLU A 49 12.65 6.48 1.81
CA GLU A 49 12.49 7.92 1.50
C GLU A 49 11.08 8.23 0.98
N LEU A 50 10.53 7.36 0.11
CA LEU A 50 9.19 7.54 -0.46
C LEU A 50 8.55 6.19 -0.78
N MET A 51 7.29 6.05 -0.38
CA MET A 51 6.38 5.00 -0.83
C MET A 51 5.07 5.65 -1.30
N GLU A 52 4.76 5.52 -2.59
CA GLU A 52 3.55 6.03 -3.21
C GLU A 52 2.80 4.88 -3.89
N VAL A 53 1.51 4.77 -3.59
CA VAL A 53 0.57 3.83 -4.21
C VAL A 53 -0.54 4.65 -4.83
N VAL A 54 -0.70 4.55 -6.15
CA VAL A 54 -1.74 5.25 -6.92
C VAL A 54 -2.63 4.22 -7.57
N ASP A 55 -3.93 4.28 -7.29
CA ASP A 55 -4.90 3.39 -7.90
C ASP A 55 -5.98 4.16 -8.66
N ASN A 56 -6.74 3.44 -9.47
CA ASN A 56 -7.90 3.95 -10.19
C ASN A 56 -9.23 3.42 -9.63
N GLY A 57 -9.26 3.11 -8.33
CA GLY A 57 -10.45 2.64 -7.65
C GLY A 57 -11.52 3.72 -7.47
N ILE A 58 -12.58 3.39 -6.76
CA ILE A 58 -13.70 4.31 -6.49
C ILE A 58 -13.32 5.50 -5.60
N GLY A 59 -12.09 5.50 -5.06
CA GLY A 59 -11.62 6.47 -4.09
C GLY A 59 -12.29 6.30 -2.73
N ILE A 60 -12.09 7.28 -1.86
CA ILE A 60 -12.66 7.26 -0.51
C ILE A 60 -13.78 8.29 -0.44
N HIS A 61 -14.94 7.85 0.07
CA HIS A 61 -16.06 8.75 0.28
C HIS A 61 -15.67 9.85 1.29
N PRO A 62 -15.99 11.14 1.05
CA PRO A 62 -15.53 12.25 1.90
C PRO A 62 -15.86 12.10 3.39
N ASN A 63 -16.99 11.45 3.69
CA ASN A 63 -17.42 11.16 5.07
C ASN A 63 -16.48 10.20 5.83
N ASN A 64 -15.61 9.48 5.12
CA ASN A 64 -14.67 8.52 5.71
C ASN A 64 -13.27 9.14 5.90
N PHE A 65 -13.05 10.40 5.48
CA PHE A 65 -11.76 11.08 5.60
C PHE A 65 -11.28 11.20 7.05
N GLU A 66 -12.20 11.39 8.01
CA GLU A 66 -11.85 11.48 9.43
C GLU A 66 -11.37 10.13 10.01
N ALA A 67 -11.76 9.01 9.39
CA ALA A 67 -11.41 7.67 9.84
C ALA A 67 -10.17 7.08 9.15
N LEU A 68 -9.61 7.75 8.13
CA LEU A 68 -8.53 7.22 7.29
C LEU A 68 -7.26 6.83 8.04
N ALA A 69 -6.92 7.62 9.06
CA ALA A 69 -5.66 7.54 9.79
C ALA A 69 -5.86 7.19 11.26
N LEU A 70 -7.05 6.70 11.62
CA LEU A 70 -7.25 6.14 12.94
C LEU A 70 -6.50 4.81 13.01
N MET A 71 -5.57 4.71 13.94
CA MET A 71 -4.92 3.45 14.30
C MET A 71 -6.00 2.43 14.70
N HIS A 72 -5.98 1.26 14.07
CA HIS A 72 -6.78 0.11 14.48
C HIS A 72 -6.15 -0.58 15.69
#